data_AF-A0A830BY78-F1
#
_entry.id   AF-A0A830BY78-F1
#
_cell.length_a   1.000
_cell.length_b   1.000
_cell.length_c   1.000
_cell.angle_alpha   90.00
_cell.angle_beta   90.00
_cell.angle_gamma   90.00
#
_symmetry.space_group_name_H-M   'P 1'
#
loop_
_entity.id
_entity.type
_entity.pdbx_description
1 polymer ?
#
loop_
_entity_poly.entity_id
_entity_poly.type
_entity_poly.pdbx_seq_one_letter_code
_entity_poly.pdbx_strand_id
1 'polypeptide(L)'
;MLVEKIIVGMADIDAAIKEMFQAPHIQVIRSSSRLSKIFLAAMVHELYKTGMGETTFEKLAMTVSSFCSSNGECFPGYDTLLKVGCKLGECRVLLCEAGARHKLQKLQLNYPSDDVAFALKESKDLPWLTKYL
;
A
#
# COMPACT_ATOMS: atom_id res chain seq x y z
N MET A 1 -46.08 -16.15 -15.73
CA MET A 1 -44.62 -16.12 -15.50
C MET A 1 -44.12 -14.86 -16.19
N LEU A 2 -43.95 -13.75 -15.44
CA LEU A 2 -43.47 -12.49 -16.03
C LEU A 2 -41.95 -12.59 -16.16
N VAL A 3 -41.46 -12.54 -17.39
CA VAL A 3 -40.04 -12.40 -17.69
C VAL A 3 -39.69 -10.94 -17.38
N GLU A 4 -38.97 -10.70 -16.28
CA GLU A 4 -38.41 -9.38 -16.01
C GLU A 4 -37.47 -8.99 -17.16
N LYS A 5 -37.78 -7.87 -17.80
CA LYS A 5 -36.98 -7.32 -18.87
C LYS A 5 -35.78 -6.62 -18.24
N ILE A 6 -34.64 -7.29 -18.18
CA ILE A 6 -33.38 -6.71 -17.68
C ILE A 6 -32.92 -5.67 -18.72
N ILE A 7 -32.97 -4.40 -18.34
CA ILE A 7 -32.50 -3.28 -19.18
C ILE A 7 -31.14 -2.86 -18.63
N VAL A 8 -30.09 -3.01 -19.44
CA VAL A 8 -28.74 -2.54 -19.12
C VAL A 8 -28.65 -1.06 -19.44
N GLY A 9 -28.38 -0.23 -18.44
CA GLY A 9 -28.19 1.22 -18.58
C GLY A 9 -26.71 1.60 -18.74
N MET A 10 -26.46 2.87 -19.11
CA MET A 10 -25.09 3.40 -19.16
C MET A 10 -24.37 3.32 -17.81
N ALA A 11 -25.10 3.41 -16.70
CA ALA A 11 -24.55 3.22 -15.36
C ALA A 11 -23.98 1.80 -15.14
N ASP A 12 -24.65 0.77 -15.67
CA ASP A 12 -24.19 -0.62 -15.58
C ASP A 12 -22.96 -0.87 -16.46
N ILE A 13 -22.94 -0.24 -17.65
CA ILE A 13 -21.78 -0.27 -18.57
C ILE A 13 -20.58 0.42 -17.91
N ASP A 14 -20.75 1.61 -17.35
CA ASP A 14 -19.69 2.35 -16.65
C ASP A 14 -19.20 1.59 -15.41
N ALA A 15 -20.09 0.92 -14.68
CA ALA A 15 -19.72 0.08 -13.54
C ALA A 15 -18.89 -1.13 -13.99
N ALA A 16 -19.33 -1.84 -15.04
CA ALA A 16 -18.61 -2.99 -15.59
C ALA A 16 -17.24 -2.60 -16.15
N ILE A 17 -17.13 -1.46 -16.85
CA ILE A 17 -15.84 -0.92 -17.30
C ILE A 17 -14.95 -0.59 -16.10
N LYS A 18 -15.48 0.08 -15.08
CA LYS A 18 -14.71 0.35 -13.86
C LYS A 18 -14.26 -0.92 -13.16
N GLU A 19 -15.06 -1.98 -13.16
CA GLU A 19 -14.70 -3.24 -12.49
C GLU A 19 -13.65 -4.02 -13.29
N MET A 20 -13.77 -4.07 -14.62
CA MET A 20 -12.82 -4.77 -15.50
C MET A 20 -11.51 -4.02 -15.71
N PHE A 21 -11.52 -2.68 -15.63
CA PHE A 21 -10.35 -1.82 -15.92
C PHE A 21 -9.81 -1.09 -14.69
N GLN A 22 -10.32 -1.36 -13.48
CA GLN A 22 -9.64 -0.90 -12.28
C GLN A 22 -8.32 -1.63 -12.09
N ALA A 23 -7.30 -0.90 -11.70
CA ALA A 23 -6.07 -1.45 -11.21
C ALA A 23 -6.33 -2.18 -9.88
N PRO A 24 -6.38 -3.54 -9.84
CA PRO A 24 -6.77 -4.28 -8.63
C PRO A 24 -5.82 -4.01 -7.47
N HIS A 25 -4.56 -3.68 -7.77
CA HIS A 25 -3.56 -3.28 -6.78
C HIS A 25 -3.91 -1.99 -6.04
N ILE A 26 -4.52 -1.01 -6.70
CA ILE A 26 -4.98 0.24 -6.07
C ILE A 26 -6.05 -0.08 -5.02
N GLN A 27 -6.99 -0.98 -5.35
CA GLN A 27 -8.03 -1.39 -4.40
C GLN A 27 -7.45 -2.12 -3.19
N VAL A 28 -6.51 -3.06 -3.41
CA VAL A 28 -5.80 -3.76 -2.33
C VAL A 28 -5.09 -2.77 -1.39
N ILE A 29 -4.43 -1.74 -1.93
CA ILE A 29 -3.74 -0.72 -1.13
C ILE A 29 -4.77 0.12 -0.34
N ARG A 30 -5.86 0.57 -0.99
CA ARG A 30 -6.91 1.38 -0.35
C ARG A 30 -7.62 0.65 0.80
N SER A 31 -7.89 -0.65 0.63
CA SER A 31 -8.53 -1.49 1.63
C SER A 31 -7.57 -2.07 2.67
N SER A 32 -6.26 -1.80 2.55
CA SER A 32 -5.26 -2.34 3.48
C SER A 32 -5.37 -1.74 4.87
N SER A 33 -4.77 -2.42 5.86
CA SER A 33 -4.79 -1.96 7.25
C SER A 33 -4.10 -0.60 7.40
N ARG A 34 -4.46 0.14 8.45
CA ARG A 34 -3.85 1.44 8.78
C ARG A 34 -2.31 1.35 8.83
N LEU A 35 -1.77 0.32 9.48
CA LEU A 35 -0.33 0.10 9.54
C LEU A 35 0.29 -0.27 8.18
N SER A 36 -0.43 -1.03 7.35
CA SER A 36 -0.01 -1.32 5.97
C SER A 36 0.12 -0.04 5.14
N LYS A 37 -0.81 0.91 5.30
CA LYS A 37 -0.75 2.21 4.64
C LYS A 37 0.45 3.04 5.09
N ILE A 38 0.72 3.09 6.40
CA ILE A 38 1.91 3.77 6.95
C ILE A 38 3.20 3.13 6.41
N PHE A 39 3.25 1.79 6.37
CA PHE A 39 4.38 1.04 5.80
C PHE A 39 4.62 1.42 4.33
N LEU A 40 3.57 1.41 3.52
CA LEU A 40 3.66 1.74 2.09
C LEU A 40 4.02 3.21 1.86
N ALA A 41 3.52 4.13 2.67
CA ALA A 41 3.93 5.54 2.60
C ALA A 41 5.41 5.72 2.94
N ALA A 42 5.90 5.01 3.97
CA ALA A 42 7.31 5.02 4.32
C ALA A 42 8.19 4.41 3.21
N MET A 43 7.70 3.37 2.52
CA MET A 43 8.35 2.82 1.32
C MET A 43 8.48 3.89 0.25
N VAL A 44 7.36 4.49 -0.17
CA VAL A 44 7.35 5.56 -1.19
C VAL A 44 8.30 6.69 -0.82
N HIS A 45 8.25 7.15 0.44
CA HIS A 45 9.13 8.21 0.94
C HIS A 45 10.62 7.86 0.82
N GLU A 46 11.03 6.67 1.25
CA GLU A 46 12.43 6.25 1.15
C GLU A 46 12.89 6.09 -0.30
N LEU A 47 12.03 5.58 -1.19
CA LEU A 47 12.36 5.42 -2.62
C LEU A 47 12.55 6.78 -3.30
N TYR A 48 11.68 7.76 -3.04
CA TYR A 48 11.86 9.12 -3.57
C TYR A 48 13.09 9.81 -2.99
N LYS A 49 13.31 9.70 -1.67
CA LYS A 49 14.44 10.33 -0.98
C LYS A 49 15.80 9.83 -1.50
N THR A 50 15.88 8.55 -1.85
CA THR A 50 17.14 7.91 -2.28
C THR A 50 17.30 7.81 -3.79
N GLY A 51 16.20 7.92 -4.55
CA GLY A 51 16.17 7.65 -5.98
C GLY A 51 16.35 6.17 -6.35
N MET A 52 16.29 5.26 -5.37
CA MET A 52 16.46 3.82 -5.57
C MET A 52 15.12 3.12 -5.74
N GLY A 53 15.12 1.98 -6.43
CA GLY A 53 13.93 1.11 -6.59
C GLY A 53 13.67 0.17 -5.42
N GLU A 54 14.59 0.10 -4.45
CA GLU A 54 14.52 -0.78 -3.28
C GLU A 54 15.05 -0.08 -2.01
N THR A 55 14.65 -0.59 -0.84
CA THR A 55 15.18 -0.17 0.47
C THR A 55 15.34 -1.39 1.38
N THR A 56 16.04 -1.24 2.51
CA THR A 56 16.15 -2.31 3.52
C THR A 56 15.05 -2.21 4.56
N PHE A 57 14.63 -3.35 5.12
CA PHE A 57 13.63 -3.37 6.20
C PHE A 57 14.04 -2.50 7.40
N GLU A 58 15.32 -2.46 7.76
CA GLU A 58 15.82 -1.61 8.84
C GLU A 58 15.61 -0.11 8.58
N LYS A 59 15.98 0.37 7.38
CA LYS A 59 15.75 1.77 6.98
C LYS A 59 14.28 2.10 6.99
N LEU A 60 13.47 1.23 6.39
CA LEU A 60 12.03 1.39 6.37
C LEU A 60 11.44 1.45 7.78
N ALA A 61 11.85 0.57 8.68
CA ALA A 61 11.36 0.53 10.05
C ALA A 61 11.69 1.82 10.83
N MET A 62 12.86 2.41 10.61
CA MET A 62 13.20 3.73 11.16
C MET A 62 12.27 4.82 10.63
N THR A 63 11.98 4.82 9.33
CA THR A 63 11.06 5.78 8.71
C THR A 63 9.63 5.61 9.23
N VAL A 64 9.14 4.38 9.36
CA VAL A 64 7.83 4.09 9.97
C VAL A 64 7.80 4.56 11.43
N SER A 65 8.85 4.31 12.21
CA SER A 65 8.93 4.78 13.60
C SER A 65 8.88 6.32 13.68
N SER A 66 9.57 7.00 12.77
CA SER A 66 9.55 8.47 12.68
C SER A 66 8.17 9.00 12.30
N PHE A 67 7.50 8.38 11.32
CA PHE A 67 6.14 8.73 10.92
C PHE A 67 5.17 8.54 12.07
N CYS A 68 5.27 7.40 12.78
CA CYS A 68 4.41 7.14 13.90
C CYS A 68 4.59 8.18 15.01
N SER A 69 5.83 8.44 15.40
CA SER A 69 6.16 9.40 16.47
C SER A 69 5.72 10.83 16.13
N SER A 70 5.86 11.24 14.86
CA SER A 70 5.55 12.60 14.41
C SER A 70 4.04 12.88 14.28
N ASN A 71 3.22 11.83 14.18
CA ASN A 71 1.78 11.96 13.87
C ASN A 71 0.88 11.34 14.95
N GLY A 72 1.43 11.03 16.12
CA GLY A 72 0.67 10.52 17.28
C GLY A 72 0.28 9.05 17.18
N GLU A 73 0.98 8.26 16.37
CA GLU A 73 0.77 6.80 16.29
C GLU A 73 1.71 6.04 17.21
N CYS A 74 1.24 4.89 17.69
CA CYS A 74 2.10 3.94 18.38
C CYS A 74 2.86 3.08 17.36
N PHE A 75 4.19 3.04 17.47
CA PHE A 75 5.01 2.13 16.68
C PHE A 75 4.78 0.67 17.14
N PRO A 76 4.40 -0.25 16.25
CA PRO A 76 3.93 -1.60 16.61
C PRO A 76 5.06 -2.60 16.91
N GLY A 77 6.32 -2.16 16.88
CA GLY A 77 7.50 -3.02 17.00
C GLY A 77 7.92 -3.67 15.68
N TYR A 78 9.17 -4.14 15.63
CA TYR A 78 9.77 -4.72 14.42
C TYR A 78 9.08 -6.02 13.97
N ASP A 79 8.69 -6.91 14.91
CA ASP A 79 8.04 -8.19 14.56
C ASP A 79 6.69 -7.99 13.90
N THR A 80 5.87 -7.07 14.42
CA THR A 80 4.58 -6.73 13.83
C THR A 80 4.76 -6.09 12.46
N LEU A 81 5.74 -5.19 12.33
CA LEU A 81 6.05 -4.54 11.05
C LEU A 81 6.53 -5.54 10.00
N LEU A 82 7.32 -6.54 10.40
CA LEU A 82 7.76 -7.61 9.51
C LEU A 82 6.59 -8.47 9.03
N LYS A 83 5.66 -8.81 9.92
CA LYS A 83 4.40 -9.51 9.56
C LYS A 83 3.57 -8.70 8.55
N VAL A 84 3.54 -7.38 8.68
CA VAL A 84 2.87 -6.50 7.71
C VAL A 84 3.57 -6.56 6.35
N GLY A 85 4.90 -6.50 6.32
CA GLY A 85 5.68 -6.70 5.10
C GLY A 85 5.40 -8.04 4.42
N CYS A 86 5.35 -9.14 5.19
CA CYS A 86 5.00 -10.46 4.66
C CYS A 86 3.60 -10.47 4.03
N LYS A 87 2.57 -9.95 4.73
CA LYS A 87 1.21 -9.87 4.20
C LYS A 87 1.13 -9.05 2.90
N LEU A 88 1.84 -7.92 2.85
CA LEU A 88 1.92 -7.11 1.64
C LEU A 88 2.65 -7.83 0.49
N GLY A 89 3.65 -8.67 0.81
CA GLY A 89 4.30 -9.56 -0.14
C GLY A 89 3.38 -10.66 -0.66
N GLU A 90 2.61 -11.31 0.22
CA GLU A 90 1.57 -12.30 -0.16
C GLU A 90 0.51 -11.69 -1.08
N CYS A 91 0.13 -10.42 -0.84
CA CYS A 91 -0.76 -9.65 -1.71
C CYS A 91 -0.09 -9.11 -2.98
N ARG A 92 1.19 -9.44 -3.23
CA ARG A 92 2.00 -8.95 -4.36
C ARG A 92 2.07 -7.43 -4.48
N VAL A 93 1.92 -6.70 -3.38
CA VAL A 93 2.20 -5.25 -3.32
C VAL A 93 3.70 -5.00 -3.15
N LEU A 94 4.38 -5.90 -2.44
CA LEU A 94 5.83 -5.88 -2.24
C LEU A 94 6.50 -7.08 -2.90
N LEU A 95 7.72 -6.86 -3.37
CA LEU A 95 8.69 -7.88 -3.71
C LEU A 95 9.75 -7.93 -2.61
N CYS A 96 10.04 -9.13 -2.13
CA CYS A 96 10.96 -9.38 -1.03
C CYS A 96 11.85 -10.58 -1.36
N GLU A 97 13.07 -10.61 -0.85
CA GLU A 97 13.99 -11.74 -1.02
C GLU A 97 13.40 -13.04 -0.43
N ALA A 98 13.48 -14.15 -1.18
CA ALA A 98 12.95 -15.44 -0.76
C ALA A 98 13.67 -15.97 0.49
N GLY A 99 12.91 -16.36 1.51
CA GLY A 99 13.45 -16.94 2.74
C GLY A 99 14.12 -15.95 3.71
N ALA A 100 14.25 -14.67 3.35
CA ALA A 100 14.78 -13.64 4.24
C ALA A 100 13.67 -13.09 5.15
N ARG A 101 13.94 -13.01 6.44
CA ARG A 101 13.11 -12.35 7.47
C ARG A 101 14.02 -11.66 8.47
N HIS A 102 14.86 -10.77 7.98
CA HIS A 102 15.89 -10.09 8.77
C HIS A 102 15.98 -8.62 8.44
N LYS A 103 16.64 -7.85 9.32
CA LYS A 103 16.77 -6.38 9.22
C LYS A 103 17.29 -5.88 7.88
N LEU A 104 18.23 -6.61 7.27
CA LEU A 104 18.86 -6.23 6.01
C LEU A 104 18.10 -6.68 4.75
N GLN A 105 16.91 -7.27 4.91
CA GLN A 105 16.12 -7.77 3.78
C GLN A 105 15.76 -6.60 2.87
N LYS A 106 15.99 -6.79 1.57
CA LYS A 106 15.59 -5.81 0.57
C LYS A 106 14.11 -5.90 0.26
N LEU A 107 13.50 -4.74 0.15
CA LEU A 107 12.08 -4.53 -0.11
C LEU A 107 11.94 -3.62 -1.33
N GLN A 108 11.09 -4.03 -2.25
CA GLN A 108 10.74 -3.27 -3.45
C GLN A 108 9.22 -3.23 -3.61
N LEU A 109 8.69 -2.12 -4.15
CA LEU A 109 7.29 -2.07 -4.56
C LEU A 109 7.11 -2.85 -5.87
N ASN A 110 6.07 -3.67 -5.95
CA ASN A 110 5.73 -4.38 -7.19
C ASN A 110 5.02 -3.48 -8.23
N TYR A 111 4.67 -2.26 -7.83
CA TYR A 111 4.00 -1.25 -8.65
C TYR A 111 4.76 0.10 -8.54
N PRO A 112 4.60 1.01 -9.51
CA PRO A 112 5.22 2.34 -9.46
C PRO A 112 4.91 3.07 -8.15
N SER A 113 5.89 3.78 -7.60
CA SER A 113 5.70 4.57 -6.37
C SER A 113 4.55 5.57 -6.50
N ASP A 114 4.37 6.16 -7.70
CA ASP A 114 3.30 7.11 -7.98
C ASP A 114 1.90 6.49 -7.85
N ASP A 115 1.71 5.25 -8.32
CA ASP A 115 0.44 4.52 -8.20
C ASP A 115 0.12 4.19 -6.74
N VAL A 116 1.14 3.78 -5.98
CA VAL A 116 1.01 3.52 -4.53
C VAL A 116 0.70 4.83 -3.80
N ALA A 117 1.40 5.92 -4.10
CA ALA A 117 1.16 7.23 -3.53
C ALA A 117 -0.27 7.72 -3.85
N PHE A 118 -0.72 7.55 -5.09
CA PHE A 118 -2.08 7.87 -5.52
C PHE A 118 -3.13 7.09 -4.72
N ALA A 119 -2.94 5.77 -4.56
CA ALA A 119 -3.85 4.95 -3.75
C ALA A 119 -3.92 5.42 -2.29
N LEU A 120 -2.79 5.86 -1.72
CA LEU A 120 -2.68 6.29 -0.32
C LEU A 120 -3.22 7.70 -0.07
N LYS A 121 -3.13 8.63 -1.05
CA LYS A 121 -3.62 10.01 -0.93
C LYS A 121 -5.12 10.09 -0.61
N GLU A 122 -5.91 9.09 -0.98
CA GLU A 122 -7.34 9.00 -0.67
C GLU A 122 -7.66 8.40 0.72
N SER A 123 -6.65 8.13 1.56
CA SER A 123 -6.86 7.51 2.88
C SER A 123 -7.46 8.48 3.89
N LYS A 124 -8.77 8.34 4.13
CA LYS A 124 -9.52 9.15 5.11
C LYS A 124 -9.07 8.92 6.56
N ASP A 125 -8.55 7.73 6.87
CA ASP A 125 -8.13 7.33 8.22
C ASP A 125 -6.71 7.79 8.60
N LEU A 126 -5.94 8.27 7.61
CA LEU A 126 -4.56 8.73 7.77
C LEU A 126 -4.30 9.96 6.87
N PRO A 127 -5.02 11.08 7.09
CA PRO A 127 -4.89 12.27 6.22
C PRO A 127 -3.47 12.84 6.20
N TRP A 128 -2.69 12.62 7.27
CA TRP A 128 -1.33 13.10 7.41
C TRP A 128 -0.32 12.42 6.47
N LEU A 129 -0.64 11.27 5.85
CA LEU A 129 0.27 10.60 4.91
C LEU A 129 0.65 11.49 3.73
N THR A 130 -0.26 12.37 3.30
CA THR A 130 -0.05 13.32 2.20
C THR A 130 1.13 14.25 2.40
N LYS A 131 1.60 14.45 3.64
CA LYS A 131 2.84 15.21 3.94
C LYS A 131 4.12 14.51 3.45
N TYR A 132 4.06 13.19 3.28
CA TYR A 132 5.21 12.33 3.04
C TYR A 132 5.22 11.66 1.64
N LEU A 133 4.15 11.85 0.86
CA LEU A 133 3.89 11.30 -0.46
C LEU A 133 3.99 12.37 -1.55
#